data_AF-A0A1I3TRW9-F1
#
_entry.id   AF-A0A1I3TRW9-F1
#
_cell.length_a   1.000
_cell.length_b   1.000
_cell.length_c   1.000
_cell.angle_alpha   90.00
_cell.angle_beta   90.00
_cell.angle_gamma   90.00
#
_symmetry.space_group_name_H-M   'P 1'
#
loop_
_entity.id
_entity.type
_entity.pdbx_description
1 polymer ?
#
loop_
_entity_poly.entity_id
_entity_poly.type
_entity_poly.pdbx_seq_one_letter_code
_entity_poly.pdbx_strand_id
1 'polypeptide(L)' 'MFTILTPLLTLLGAYAVYADAVARDTDSPIGWALCTAAVGFLLGPLFLGGFLVVYLFLHALERWWGARKTGA' A
#
# COMPACT_ATOMS: atom_id res chain seq x y z
N MET A 1 -4.45 -23.10 -11.21
CA MET A 1 -5.09 -22.46 -10.04
C MET A 1 -4.49 -21.10 -9.69
N PHE A 2 -3.17 -20.89 -9.85
CA PHE A 2 -2.51 -19.61 -9.56
C PHE A 2 -2.87 -18.44 -10.50
N THR A 3 -3.31 -18.72 -11.73
CA THR A 3 -3.53 -17.71 -12.78
C THR A 3 -4.63 -16.69 -12.48
N ILE A 4 -5.65 -17.05 -11.68
CA ILE A 4 -6.73 -16.14 -11.28
C ILE A 4 -6.46 -15.53 -9.90
N LEU A 5 -5.80 -16.28 -9.01
CA LEU A 5 -5.48 -15.81 -7.66
C LEU A 5 -4.48 -14.66 -7.69
N THR A 6 -3.47 -14.70 -8.57
CA THR A 6 -2.48 -13.63 -8.69
C THR A 6 -3.08 -12.27 -9.05
N PRO A 7 -3.87 -12.12 -10.14
CA PRO A 7 -4.50 -10.84 -10.44
C PRO A 7 -5.52 -10.42 -9.39
N LEU A 8 -6.26 -11.37 -8.79
CA LEU A 8 -7.20 -11.08 -7.72
C LEU A 8 -6.49 -10.48 -6.50
N LEU A 9 -5.37 -11.08 -6.05
CA LEU A 9 -4.58 -10.57 -4.93
C LEU A 9 -4.00 -9.18 -5.22
N THR A 10 -3.54 -8.94 -6.45
CA THR A 10 -3.05 -7.63 -6.88
C THR A 10 -4.15 -6.57 -6.82
N LEU A 11 -5.34 -6.88 -7.33
CA LEU A 11 -6.48 -5.97 -7.27
C LEU A 11 -6.94 -5.72 -5.83
N LEU A 12 -6.97 -6.76 -4.99
CA LEU A 12 -7.29 -6.62 -3.58
C LEU A 12 -6.28 -5.74 -2.85
N GLY A 13 -4.98 -5.95 -3.10
CA GLY A 13 -3.91 -5.16 -2.52
C GLY A 13 -3.97 -3.69 -2.95
N ALA A 14 -4.19 -3.43 -4.25
CA ALA A 14 -4.36 -2.07 -4.77
C ALA A 14 -5.58 -1.37 -4.15
N TYR A 15 -6.71 -2.08 -4.00
CA TYR A 15 -7.90 -1.55 -3.35
C TYR A 15 -7.67 -1.27 -1.86
N ALA A 16 -6.98 -2.16 -1.15
CA ALA A 16 -6.65 -1.95 0.27
C ALA A 16 -5.77 -0.70 0.47
N VAL A 17 -4.76 -0.51 -0.39
CA VAL A 17 -3.92 0.69 -0.38
C VAL A 17 -4.72 1.94 -0.71
N TYR A 18 -5.60 1.88 -1.72
CA TYR A 18 -6.51 2.99 -2.03
C TYR A 18 -7.37 3.38 -0.83
N ALA A 19 -8.05 2.40 -0.22
CA ALA A 19 -8.94 2.63 0.91
C ALA A 19 -8.20 3.19 2.13
N ASP A 20 -7.00 2.67 2.44
CA ASP A 20 -6.16 3.19 3.52
C ASP A 20 -5.64 4.60 3.22
N ALA A 21 -5.19 4.88 1.99
CA ALA A 21 -4.74 6.21 1.58
C ALA A 21 -5.87 7.25 1.62
N VAL A 22 -7.08 6.88 1.19
CA VAL A 22 -8.28 7.73 1.32
C VAL A 22 -8.62 7.97 2.78
N ALA A 23 -8.56 6.94 3.63
CA ALA A 23 -8.85 7.07 5.05
C ALA A 23 -7.82 7.94 5.81
N ARG A 24 -6.60 8.07 5.28
CA ARG A 24 -5.52 8.89 5.84
C ARG A 24 -5.41 10.28 5.23
N ASP A 25 -6.25 10.60 4.24
CA ASP A 25 -6.19 11.83 3.46
C ASP A 25 -4.80 12.05 2.83
N THR A 26 -4.17 10.96 2.39
CA THR A 26 -2.82 10.96 1.79
C THR A 26 -2.87 11.64 0.41
N ASP A 27 -1.81 12.38 0.06
CA ASP A 27 -1.65 12.93 -1.28
C ASP A 27 -1.66 11.81 -2.35
N SER A 28 -2.62 11.89 -3.28
CA SER A 28 -2.79 10.97 -4.42
C SER A 28 -3.06 9.49 -4.05
N PRO A 29 -4.23 9.17 -3.47
CA PRO A 29 -4.61 7.80 -3.13
C PRO A 29 -4.69 6.88 -4.37
N ILE A 30 -5.05 7.45 -5.52
CA ILE A 30 -5.09 6.74 -6.80
C ILE A 30 -3.68 6.36 -7.27
N GLY A 31 -2.68 7.25 -7.07
CA GLY A 31 -1.30 6.97 -7.46
C GLY A 31 -0.70 5.79 -6.69
N TRP A 32 -0.95 5.71 -5.39
CA TRP A 32 -0.52 4.59 -4.54
C TRP A 32 -1.19 3.28 -4.94
N ALA A 33 -2.49 3.31 -5.24
CA ALA A 33 -3.24 2.15 -5.71
C ALA A 33 -2.69 1.63 -7.05
N LEU A 34 -2.42 2.53 -8.00
CA LEU A 34 -1.84 2.19 -9.30
C LEU A 34 -0.41 1.65 -9.19
N CYS A 35 0.43 2.23 -8.33
CA CYS A 35 1.76 1.67 -8.05
C CYS A 35 1.67 0.26 -7.48
N THR A 36 0.75 0.04 -6.53
CA THR A 36 0.52 -1.28 -5.93
C THR A 36 0.07 -2.30 -6.98
N ALA A 37 -0.85 -1.90 -7.85
CA ALA A 37 -1.29 -2.74 -8.97
C ALA A 37 -0.13 -3.06 -9.93
N ALA A 38 0.66 -2.06 -10.31
CA ALA A 38 1.82 -2.22 -11.19
C ALA A 38 2.85 -3.19 -10.60
N VAL A 39 3.17 -3.07 -9.31
CA VAL A 39 4.08 -4.00 -8.61
C VAL A 39 3.52 -5.43 -8.64
N GLY A 40 2.23 -5.61 -8.33
CA GLY A 40 1.62 -6.94 -8.31
C GLY A 40 1.51 -7.59 -9.69
N PHE A 41 1.30 -6.81 -10.77
CA PHE A 41 1.24 -7.33 -12.13
C PHE A 41 2.62 -7.56 -12.77
N LEU A 42 3.60 -6.68 -12.51
CA LEU A 42 4.92 -6.75 -13.14
C LEU A 42 5.90 -7.65 -12.39
N LEU A 43 5.85 -7.63 -11.06
CA LEU A 43 6.82 -8.32 -10.20
C LEU A 43 6.21 -9.52 -9.46
N GLY A 44 4.88 -9.56 -9.36
CA GLY A 44 4.15 -10.67 -8.77
C GLY A 44 3.90 -10.54 -7.27
N PRO A 45 3.25 -11.55 -6.67
CA PRO A 45 2.66 -11.44 -5.34
C PRO A 45 3.66 -11.34 -4.19
N LEU A 46 4.88 -11.88 -4.33
CA LEU A 46 5.93 -11.74 -3.30
C LEU A 46 6.40 -10.28 -3.18
N PHE A 47 6.62 -9.61 -4.30
CA PHE A 47 7.01 -8.20 -4.32
C PHE A 47 5.85 -7.28 -3.89
N LEU A 48 4.61 -7.64 -4.23
CA LEU A 48 3.41 -6.97 -3.72
C LEU A 48 3.36 -7.02 -2.18
N GLY A 49 3.60 -8.19 -1.59
CA GLY A 49 3.65 -8.33 -0.14
C GLY A 49 4.74 -7.47 0.50
N GLY A 50 5.95 -7.49 -0.07
CA GLY A 50 7.05 -6.63 0.38
C GLY A 50 6.72 -5.14 0.28
N PHE A 51 6.10 -4.72 -0.83
CA PHE A 51 5.67 -3.33 -1.02
C PHE A 51 4.65 -2.89 0.02
N LEU A 52 3.66 -3.73 0.33
CA LEU A 52 2.66 -3.46 1.38
C LEU A 52 3.30 -3.33 2.77
N VAL A 53 4.28 -4.16 3.09
CA VAL A 53 5.02 -4.06 4.36
C VAL A 53 5.76 -2.73 4.46
N VAL A 54 6.45 -2.32 3.39
CA VAL A 54 7.14 -1.02 3.35
C VAL A 54 6.15 0.14 3.45
N TYR A 55 5.03 0.07 2.72
CA TYR A 55 3.97 1.08 2.76
C TYR A 55 3.43 1.28 4.20
N LEU A 56 3.11 0.18 4.90
CA LEU A 56 2.64 0.24 6.28
C LEU A 56 3.71 0.75 7.24
N PHE A 57 4.96 0.34 7.05
CA PHE A 57 6.08 0.76 7.89
C PHE A 57 6.35 2.26 7.77
N LEU A 58 6.36 2.82 6.56
CA LEU A 58 6.53 4.25 6.32
C LEU A 58 5.44 5.06 7.03
N HIS A 59 4.19 4.63 6.89
CA HIS A 59 3.06 5.31 7.53
C HIS A 59 3.07 5.17 9.06
N ALA A 60 3.56 4.05 9.60
CA ALA A 60 3.75 3.88 11.03
C ALA A 60 4.85 4.83 11.56
N LEU A 61 5.94 4.97 10.81
CA LEU A 61 7.02 5.90 11.12
C LEU A 61 6.55 7.35 11.08
N GLU A 62 5.77 7.75 10.07
CA GLU A 62 5.18 9.09 9.99
C GLU A 62 4.27 9.39 11.18
N ARG A 63 3.39 8.45 11.56
CA ARG A 63 2.54 8.63 12.76
C ARG A 63 3.36 8.78 14.03
N TRP A 64 4.39 7.95 14.20
CA TRP A 64 5.27 8.00 15.36
C TRP A 64 6.07 9.31 15.42
N TRP A 65 6.58 9.77 14.28
CA TRP A 65 7.27 11.05 14.19
C TRP A 65 6.29 12.21 14.46
N GLY A 66 5.10 12.19 13.86
CA GLY A 66 4.05 13.17 14.09
C GLY A 66 3.70 13.31 15.57
N ALA A 67 3.51 12.18 16.26
CA ALA A 67 3.24 12.17 17.70
C ALA A 67 4.39 12.76 18.54
N ARG A 68 5.64 12.61 18.09
CA ARG A 68 6.81 13.23 18.76
C ARG A 68 6.90 14.73 18.53
N LYS A 69 6.44 15.24 17.37
CA LYS A 69 6.43 16.68 17.07
C LYS A 69 5.35 17.45 17.81
N THR A 70 4.23 16.80 18.15
CA THR A 70 3.14 17.42 18.91
C THR A 70 3.28 17.32 20.43
N GLY A 71 4.18 16.45 20.92
CA GLY A 71 4.49 16.29 22.34
C GLY A 71 5.70 17.08 22.85
N ALA A 72 6.30 17.93 22.01
CA ALA A 72 7.40 18.85 22.35
C ALA A 72 6.93 20.30 22.18
#